data_AF-A0A914NID3-F1
#
_entry.id   AF-A0A914NID3-F1
#
_cell.length_a   1.000
_cell.length_b   1.000
_cell.length_c   1.000
_cell.angle_alpha   90.00
_cell.angle_beta   90.00
_cell.angle_gamma   90.00
#
_symmetry.space_group_name_H-M   'P 1'
#
loop_
_entity.id
_entity.type
_entity.pdbx_description
1 polymer ?
#
loop_
_entity_poly.entity_id
_entity_poly.type
_entity_poly.pdbx_seq_one_letter_code
_entity_poly.pdbx_strand_id
1 'polypeptide(L)'
;MTEEVPTSVLELILNQSNYLLELQTNFNKEKEKNFNFEKKILENELKEMKEKIQKLESDHKNEIEASKEGSNQAVVLETETVNDISLNHVNNQKDKKINCLEKQIKEAEQKIGDLTIKFEQLNNITCKVVCFVENKNKWKFISDNYKCCKNNCINTDKPNGNCSEGNGVINLINEENIKYINCVEGKDTNNNFVVHAENLFKIPPNCFNYSLFYFEVKCKIERRDSLYWIDIGLANNSKSFRFIARNSIIVNEKAEELKLSSFSWNDNDVFGCGLVCPPTIINEFPYIFFTQNGKQIGKALLLKDNYEYYKPYVVLRCCSVETNFGTNLERNPFIYDISKHFVCKEFY
;
A
#
# COMPACT_ATOMS: atom_id res chain seq x y z
N MET A 1 17.44 -41.54 -4.64
CA MET A 1 18.69 -40.87 -5.04
C MET A 1 18.34 -39.41 -5.24
N THR A 2 18.72 -38.56 -4.30
CA THR A 2 18.57 -37.10 -4.42
C THR A 2 19.80 -36.59 -5.16
N GLU A 3 19.63 -36.14 -6.40
CA GLU A 3 20.70 -35.46 -7.13
C GLU A 3 21.00 -34.14 -6.43
N GLU A 4 22.17 -34.05 -5.79
CA GLU A 4 22.65 -32.81 -5.21
C GLU A 4 22.94 -31.84 -6.36
N VAL A 5 22.27 -30.68 -6.34
CA VAL A 5 22.54 -29.60 -7.28
C VAL A 5 23.98 -29.13 -7.06
N PRO A 6 24.86 -29.15 -8.08
CA PRO A 6 26.25 -28.77 -7.91
C PRO A 6 26.37 -27.34 -7.37
N THR A 7 27.26 -27.12 -6.41
CA THR A 7 27.50 -25.81 -5.78
C THR A 7 27.78 -24.69 -6.80
N SER A 8 28.41 -25.03 -7.93
CA SER A 8 28.65 -24.11 -9.05
C SER A 8 27.38 -23.62 -9.74
N VAL A 9 26.32 -24.44 -9.77
CA VAL A 9 25.01 -24.05 -10.32
C VAL A 9 24.30 -23.10 -9.36
N LEU A 10 24.42 -23.32 -8.05
CA LEU A 10 23.87 -22.43 -7.03
C LEU A 10 24.55 -21.05 -7.03
N GLU A 11 25.88 -21.00 -7.17
CA GLU A 11 26.61 -19.74 -7.32
C GLU A 11 26.22 -18.98 -8.60
N LEU A 12 26.01 -19.70 -9.71
CA LEU A 12 25.57 -19.09 -10.97
C LEU A 12 24.18 -18.45 -10.83
N ILE A 13 23.24 -19.16 -10.20
CA ILE A 13 21.88 -18.66 -9.95
C ILE A 13 21.93 -17.43 -9.03
N LEU A 14 22.72 -17.48 -7.95
CA LEU A 14 22.86 -16.36 -7.02
C LEU A 14 23.42 -15.11 -7.72
N ASN A 15 24.44 -15.28 -8.57
CA ASN A 15 25.02 -14.19 -9.33
C ASN A 15 24.03 -13.59 -10.35
N GLN A 16 23.21 -14.41 -10.99
CA GLN A 16 22.16 -13.93 -11.89
C GLN A 16 21.06 -13.16 -11.15
N SER A 17 20.62 -13.65 -9.98
CA SER A 17 19.63 -12.96 -9.15
C SER A 17 20.13 -11.60 -8.66
N ASN A 18 21.38 -11.53 -8.18
CA ASN A 18 22.00 -10.27 -7.76
C ASN A 18 22.10 -9.26 -8.90
N TYR A 19 22.47 -9.72 -10.10
CA TYR A 19 22.54 -8.87 -11.28
C TYR A 19 21.16 -8.32 -11.69
N LEU A 20 20.10 -9.14 -11.61
CA LEU A 20 18.73 -8.69 -11.88
C LEU A 20 18.23 -7.69 -10.85
N LEU A 21 18.55 -7.88 -9.56
CA LEU A 21 18.20 -6.94 -8.49
C LEU A 21 18.90 -5.59 -8.68
N GLU A 22 20.16 -5.62 -9.09
CA GLU A 22 20.95 -4.42 -9.39
C GLU A 22 20.38 -3.67 -10.61
N LEU A 23 20.03 -4.41 -11.68
CA LEU A 23 19.34 -3.86 -12.85
C LEU A 23 18.00 -3.21 -12.49
N GLN A 24 17.18 -3.87 -11.67
CA GLN A 24 15.89 -3.33 -11.24
C GLN A 24 16.05 -2.08 -10.38
N THR A 25 17.05 -2.08 -9.48
CA THR A 25 17.39 -0.91 -8.66
C THR A 25 17.86 0.26 -9.53
N ASN A 26 18.72 -0.01 -10.52
CA ASN A 26 19.22 1.01 -11.44
C ASN A 26 18.11 1.54 -12.36
N PHE A 27 17.23 0.67 -12.85
CA PHE A 27 16.06 1.06 -13.62
C PHE A 27 15.12 1.97 -12.82
N ASN A 28 14.85 1.63 -11.56
CA ASN A 28 14.04 2.47 -10.67
C ASN A 28 14.70 3.82 -10.41
N LYS A 29 16.02 3.85 -10.17
CA LYS A 29 16.78 5.11 -10.00
C LYS A 29 16.77 5.96 -11.26
N GLU A 30 16.93 5.38 -12.44
CA GLU A 30 16.83 6.09 -13.72
C GLU A 30 15.42 6.63 -13.94
N LYS A 31 14.39 5.84 -13.64
CA LYS A 31 13.00 6.27 -13.74
C LYS A 31 12.70 7.44 -12.80
N GLU A 32 13.19 7.39 -11.57
CA GLU A 32 13.08 8.49 -10.61
C GLU A 32 13.86 9.73 -11.06
N LYS A 33 15.06 9.55 -11.62
CA LYS A 33 15.87 10.64 -12.16
C LYS A 33 15.19 11.31 -13.35
N ASN A 34 14.63 10.53 -14.29
CA ASN A 34 13.86 11.05 -15.43
C ASN A 34 12.61 11.77 -14.95
N PHE A 35 11.87 11.20 -13.99
CA PHE A 35 10.69 11.85 -13.43
C PHE A 35 11.04 13.19 -12.77
N ASN A 36 12.09 13.23 -11.94
CA ASN A 36 12.55 14.45 -11.29
C ASN A 36 13.06 15.49 -12.32
N PHE A 37 13.67 15.03 -13.40
CA PHE A 37 14.11 15.89 -14.50
C PHE A 37 12.92 16.50 -15.25
N GLU A 38 11.94 15.68 -15.65
CA GLU A 38 10.71 16.15 -16.31
C GLU A 38 9.90 17.08 -15.41
N LYS A 39 9.76 16.74 -14.12
CA LYS A 39 9.11 17.60 -13.12
C LYS A 39 9.81 18.96 -13.03
N LYS A 40 11.14 18.98 -12.98
CA LYS A 40 11.92 20.23 -12.92
C LYS A 40 11.80 21.06 -14.19
N ILE A 41 11.72 20.43 -15.36
CA ILE A 41 11.43 21.12 -16.63
C ILE A 41 10.05 21.78 -16.54
N LEU A 42 9.02 21.04 -16.15
CA LEU A 42 7.66 21.56 -16.02
C LEU A 42 7.56 22.69 -14.99
N GLU A 43 8.23 22.57 -13.84
CA GLU A 43 8.28 23.62 -12.82
C GLU A 43 8.96 24.90 -13.35
N ASN A 44 10.05 24.76 -14.12
CA ASN A 44 10.73 25.89 -14.74
C ASN A 44 9.85 26.55 -15.82
N GLU A 45 9.21 25.76 -16.69
CA GLU A 45 8.29 26.28 -17.71
C GLU A 45 7.10 27.00 -17.07
N LEU A 46 6.53 26.45 -15.99
CA LEU A 46 5.46 27.08 -15.24
C LEU A 46 5.91 28.40 -14.61
N LYS A 47 7.12 28.44 -14.04
CA LYS A 47 7.70 29.66 -13.47
C LYS A 47 7.91 30.73 -14.53
N GLU A 48 8.51 30.37 -15.67
CA GLU A 48 8.76 31.29 -16.77
C GLU A 48 7.46 31.84 -17.38
N MET A 49 6.42 31.00 -17.47
CA MET A 49 5.08 31.45 -17.88
C MET A 49 4.46 32.42 -16.86
N LYS A 50 4.56 32.15 -15.55
CA LYS A 50 4.08 33.06 -14.51
C LYS A 50 4.78 34.42 -14.54
N GLU A 51 6.10 34.42 -14.74
CA GLU A 51 6.88 35.66 -14.88
C GLU A 51 6.49 36.44 -16.15
N LYS A 52 6.25 35.75 -17.28
CA LYS A 52 5.75 36.38 -18.51
C LYS A 52 4.36 36.99 -18.31
N ILE A 53 3.45 36.30 -17.62
CA ILE A 53 2.11 36.81 -17.30
C ILE A 53 2.21 38.05 -16.42
N GLN A 54 2.97 38.01 -15.33
CA GLN A 54 3.16 39.18 -14.45
C GLN A 54 3.75 40.39 -15.19
N LYS A 55 4.71 40.15 -16.09
CA LYS A 55 5.29 41.20 -16.91
C LYS A 55 4.26 41.79 -17.87
N LEU A 56 3.48 40.95 -18.54
CA LEU A 56 2.40 41.38 -19.43
C LEU A 56 1.33 42.19 -18.68
N GLU A 57 0.95 41.77 -17.47
CA GLU A 57 0.01 42.51 -16.62
C GLU A 57 0.56 43.88 -16.22
N SER A 58 1.84 43.94 -15.84
CA SER A 58 2.53 45.21 -15.50
C SER A 58 2.64 46.15 -16.70
N ASP A 59 3.06 45.63 -17.86
CA ASP A 59 3.21 46.41 -19.08
C ASP A 59 1.85 46.95 -19.55
N HIS A 60 0.79 46.14 -19.46
CA HIS A 60 -0.58 46.56 -19.77
C HIS A 60 -1.06 47.66 -18.80
N LYS A 61 -0.78 47.52 -17.49
CA LYS A 61 -1.14 48.56 -16.50
C LYS A 61 -0.43 49.88 -16.78
N ASN A 62 0.88 49.85 -17.05
CA ASN A 62 1.67 51.04 -17.36
C ASN A 62 1.20 51.71 -18.67
N GLU A 63 0.85 50.92 -19.70
CA GLU A 63 0.30 51.45 -20.96
C GLU A 63 -1.08 52.10 -20.78
N ILE A 64 -1.92 51.56 -19.88
CA ILE A 64 -3.21 52.19 -19.52
C ILE A 64 -2.97 53.52 -18.79
N GLU A 65 -2.03 53.59 -17.85
CA GLU A 65 -1.70 54.82 -17.11
C GLU A 65 -1.12 55.91 -18.04
N ALA A 66 -0.15 55.57 -18.88
CA ALA A 66 0.43 56.49 -19.87
C ALA A 66 -0.62 56.99 -20.89
N SER A 67 -1.57 56.13 -21.28
CA SER A 67 -2.68 56.51 -22.16
C SER A 67 -3.67 57.48 -21.51
N LYS A 68 -3.85 57.40 -20.19
CA LYS A 68 -4.68 58.34 -19.42
C LYS A 68 -3.99 59.70 -19.28
N GLU A 69 -2.67 59.72 -19.03
CA GLU A 69 -1.90 60.97 -18.94
C GLU A 69 -1.79 61.70 -20.29
N GLY A 70 -1.57 60.98 -21.38
CA GLY A 70 -1.53 61.58 -22.74
C GLY A 70 -2.88 62.17 -23.17
N SER A 71 -3.99 61.53 -22.80
CA SER A 71 -5.34 62.06 -23.05
C SER A 71 -5.63 63.34 -22.25
N ASN A 72 -5.07 63.48 -21.04
CA ASN A 72 -5.22 64.69 -20.23
C ASN A 72 -4.35 65.87 -20.72
N GLN A 73 -3.20 65.61 -21.37
CA GLN A 73 -2.38 66.66 -22.00
C GLN A 73 -2.91 67.12 -23.36
N ALA A 74 -3.57 66.26 -24.13
CA ALA A 74 -4.13 66.60 -25.44
C ALA A 74 -5.37 67.52 -25.38
N VAL A 75 -6.01 67.66 -24.21
CA VAL A 75 -7.17 68.55 -23.99
C VAL A 75 -6.78 70.05 -23.93
N VAL A 76 -5.48 70.39 -24.01
CA VAL A 76 -4.98 71.77 -23.84
C VAL A 76 -4.55 72.47 -25.13
N LEU A 77 -4.48 71.81 -26.31
CA LEU A 77 -4.03 72.46 -27.56
C LEU A 77 -4.93 72.15 -28.76
N GLU A 78 -5.59 73.19 -29.27
CA GLU A 78 -6.47 73.22 -30.45
C GLU A 78 -5.78 72.71 -31.74
N THR A 79 -6.48 71.85 -32.51
CA THR A 79 -6.60 71.86 -33.99
C THR A 79 -7.48 70.68 -34.46
N GLU A 80 -8.65 70.98 -35.05
CA GLU A 80 -9.79 70.07 -35.24
C GLU A 80 -9.78 69.15 -36.49
N THR A 81 -8.66 68.89 -37.16
CA THR A 81 -8.67 67.97 -38.34
C THR A 81 -7.49 67.01 -38.46
N VAL A 82 -6.38 67.25 -37.75
CA VAL A 82 -5.21 66.34 -37.72
C VAL A 82 -5.30 65.36 -36.54
N ASN A 83 -6.03 65.71 -35.48
CA ASN A 83 -6.19 64.87 -34.28
C ASN A 83 -7.00 63.59 -34.51
N ASP A 84 -8.08 63.63 -35.31
CA ASP A 84 -8.96 62.46 -35.50
C ASP A 84 -8.29 61.31 -36.27
N ILE A 85 -7.43 61.63 -37.24
CA ILE A 85 -6.71 60.61 -38.03
C ILE A 85 -5.62 59.94 -37.19
N SER A 86 -4.91 60.73 -36.37
CA SER A 86 -3.86 60.23 -35.47
C SER A 86 -4.45 59.36 -34.35
N LEU A 87 -5.58 59.78 -33.77
CA LEU A 87 -6.28 59.05 -32.71
C LEU A 87 -6.85 57.72 -33.22
N ASN A 88 -7.45 57.70 -34.40
CA ASN A 88 -7.94 56.46 -35.02
C ASN A 88 -6.80 55.48 -35.36
N HIS A 89 -5.63 55.98 -35.81
CA HIS A 89 -4.47 55.12 -36.06
C HIS A 89 -3.93 54.49 -34.77
N VAL A 90 -3.84 55.27 -33.69
CA VAL A 90 -3.39 54.79 -32.37
C VAL A 90 -4.38 53.77 -31.79
N ASN A 91 -5.69 54.04 -31.86
CA ASN A 91 -6.71 53.10 -31.38
C ASN A 91 -6.66 51.78 -32.16
N ASN A 92 -6.53 51.83 -33.47
CA ASN A 92 -6.47 50.63 -34.31
C ASN A 92 -5.19 49.80 -34.08
N GLN A 93 -4.06 50.44 -33.74
CA GLN A 93 -2.87 49.73 -33.28
C GLN A 93 -3.06 49.08 -31.90
N LYS A 94 -3.72 49.78 -30.96
CA LYS A 94 -4.04 49.23 -29.63
C LYS A 94 -4.96 48.03 -29.73
N ASP A 95 -6.03 48.11 -30.52
CA ASP A 95 -6.98 47.01 -30.70
C ASP A 95 -6.30 45.77 -31.29
N LYS A 96 -5.40 45.94 -32.26
CA LYS A 96 -4.60 44.82 -32.81
C LYS A 96 -3.71 44.17 -31.75
N LYS A 97 -3.10 44.98 -30.87
CA LYS A 97 -2.21 44.48 -29.81
C LYS A 97 -3.00 43.78 -28.70
N ILE A 98 -4.14 44.33 -28.29
CA ILE A 98 -5.06 43.72 -27.32
C ILE A 98 -5.55 42.36 -27.85
N ASN A 99 -6.05 42.31 -29.09
CA ASN A 99 -6.48 41.05 -29.71
C ASN A 99 -5.35 40.01 -29.78
N CYS A 100 -4.10 40.45 -30.00
CA CYS A 100 -2.94 39.56 -29.99
C CYS A 100 -2.66 38.99 -28.58
N LEU A 101 -2.74 39.83 -27.53
CA LEU A 101 -2.54 39.43 -26.15
C LEU A 101 -3.64 38.50 -25.64
N GLU A 102 -4.91 38.81 -25.93
CA GLU A 102 -6.05 37.96 -25.57
C GLU A 102 -5.90 36.55 -26.18
N LYS A 103 -5.41 36.47 -27.43
CA LYS A 103 -5.11 35.20 -28.07
C LYS A 103 -4.01 34.43 -27.33
N GLN A 104 -2.93 35.09 -26.94
CA GLN A 104 -1.83 34.46 -26.20
C GLN A 104 -2.26 33.98 -24.80
N ILE A 105 -3.07 34.75 -24.08
CA ILE A 105 -3.63 34.36 -22.78
C ILE A 105 -4.48 33.10 -22.95
N LYS A 106 -5.39 33.08 -23.93
CA LYS A 106 -6.26 31.93 -24.20
C LYS A 106 -5.46 30.67 -24.56
N GLU A 107 -4.38 30.81 -25.33
CA GLU A 107 -3.47 29.69 -25.63
C GLU A 107 -2.72 29.18 -24.39
N ALA A 108 -2.31 30.07 -23.48
CA ALA A 108 -1.66 29.70 -22.23
C ALA A 108 -2.62 28.99 -21.26
N GLU A 109 -3.85 29.50 -21.10
CA GLU A 109 -4.90 28.87 -20.30
C GLU A 109 -5.22 27.46 -20.80
N GLN A 110 -5.33 27.28 -22.12
CA GLN A 110 -5.55 25.97 -22.71
C GLN A 110 -4.40 25.00 -22.39
N LYS A 111 -3.14 25.44 -22.52
CA LYS A 111 -1.96 24.61 -22.17
C LYS A 111 -1.93 24.24 -20.70
N ILE A 112 -2.33 25.14 -19.80
CA ILE A 112 -2.42 24.86 -18.36
C ILE A 112 -3.49 23.79 -18.10
N GLY A 113 -4.64 23.89 -18.77
CA GLY A 113 -5.68 22.85 -18.70
C GLY A 113 -5.16 21.48 -19.14
N ASP A 114 -4.52 21.42 -20.30
CA ASP A 114 -3.95 20.17 -20.85
C ASP A 114 -2.87 19.56 -19.93
N LEU A 115 -2.00 20.39 -19.37
CA LEU A 115 -0.97 19.94 -18.41
C LEU A 115 -1.58 19.43 -17.11
N THR A 116 -2.63 20.08 -16.61
CA THR A 116 -3.36 19.65 -15.40
C THR A 116 -3.95 18.25 -15.61
N ILE A 117 -4.61 18.02 -16.75
CA ILE A 117 -5.16 16.71 -17.11
C ILE A 117 -4.07 15.65 -17.21
N LYS A 118 -2.94 15.96 -17.87
CA LYS A 118 -1.80 15.03 -17.97
C LYS A 118 -1.22 14.70 -16.60
N PHE A 119 -1.13 15.69 -15.71
CA PHE A 119 -0.63 15.50 -14.35
C PHE A 119 -1.55 14.61 -13.52
N GLU A 120 -2.86 14.79 -13.62
CA GLU A 120 -3.85 13.91 -12.99
C GLU A 120 -3.79 12.48 -13.52
N GLN A 121 -3.64 12.32 -14.84
CA GLN A 121 -3.45 11.00 -15.47
C GLN A 121 -2.16 10.32 -14.99
N LEU A 122 -1.05 11.07 -14.93
CA LEU A 122 0.22 10.58 -14.40
C LEU A 122 0.09 10.16 -12.95
N ASN A 123 -0.50 10.98 -12.08
CA ASN A 123 -0.73 10.64 -10.66
C ASN A 123 -1.59 9.38 -10.51
N ASN A 124 -2.62 9.22 -11.35
CA ASN A 124 -3.44 8.00 -11.34
C ASN A 124 -2.67 6.74 -11.75
N ILE A 125 -1.60 6.87 -12.53
CA ILE A 125 -0.73 5.78 -12.99
C ILE A 125 0.39 5.51 -11.97
N THR A 126 1.04 6.55 -11.44
CA THR A 126 2.19 6.42 -10.54
C THR A 126 1.80 6.00 -9.13
N CYS A 127 0.63 6.44 -8.61
CA CYS A 127 0.26 6.14 -7.24
C CYS A 127 -0.12 4.68 -7.00
N LYS A 128 -0.41 3.85 -8.01
CA LYS A 128 -0.92 2.47 -7.79
C LYS A 128 0.14 1.39 -7.73
N VAL A 129 1.42 1.76 -7.73
CA VAL A 129 2.48 0.79 -7.49
C VAL A 129 2.41 0.34 -6.04
N VAL A 130 2.28 -0.97 -5.84
CA VAL A 130 2.30 -1.59 -4.53
C VAL A 130 3.70 -2.12 -4.28
N CYS A 131 4.36 -1.59 -3.26
CA CYS A 131 5.69 -2.00 -2.84
C CYS A 131 5.58 -2.91 -1.63
N PHE A 132 6.10 -4.14 -1.75
CA PHE A 132 6.25 -5.02 -0.60
C PHE A 132 7.24 -4.42 0.40
N VAL A 133 6.85 -4.43 1.67
CA VAL A 133 7.70 -4.00 2.78
C VAL A 133 8.12 -5.25 3.52
N GLU A 134 9.40 -5.60 3.38
CA GLU A 134 9.99 -6.71 4.12
C GLU A 134 9.92 -6.40 5.62
N ASN A 135 9.38 -7.35 6.39
CA ASN A 135 9.31 -7.26 7.83
C ASN A 135 9.71 -8.61 8.44
N LYS A 136 10.99 -8.75 8.76
CA LYS A 136 11.52 -9.95 9.40
C LYS A 136 10.77 -10.19 10.70
N ASN A 137 10.10 -11.33 10.79
CA ASN A 137 9.19 -11.61 11.90
C ASN A 137 9.25 -13.07 12.31
N LYS A 138 8.71 -13.35 13.48
CA LYS A 138 8.64 -14.67 14.09
C LYS A 138 7.50 -14.75 15.08
N TRP A 139 6.99 -15.94 15.36
CA TRP A 139 6.08 -16.15 16.48
C TRP A 139 6.83 -15.99 17.79
N LYS A 140 6.19 -15.32 18.76
CA LYS A 140 6.86 -15.02 20.04
C LYS A 140 6.06 -15.37 21.27
N PHE A 141 4.76 -15.07 21.28
CA PHE A 141 3.97 -15.22 22.52
C PHE A 141 2.56 -15.73 22.25
N ILE A 142 2.05 -16.47 23.24
CA ILE A 142 0.65 -16.87 23.34
C ILE A 142 -0.10 -15.84 24.17
N SER A 143 -1.33 -15.51 23.79
CA SER A 143 -2.19 -14.69 24.64
C SER A 143 -2.47 -15.38 26.00
N ASP A 144 -2.24 -14.67 27.11
CA ASP A 144 -2.44 -15.17 28.47
C ASP A 144 -3.88 -15.59 28.81
N ASN A 145 -4.83 -15.19 27.97
CA ASN A 145 -6.23 -15.60 28.08
C ASN A 145 -6.46 -17.08 27.73
N TYR A 146 -5.48 -17.73 27.08
CA TYR A 146 -5.59 -19.11 26.61
C TYR A 146 -4.61 -20.00 27.35
N LYS A 147 -5.08 -20.48 28.51
CA LYS A 147 -4.33 -21.41 29.37
C LYS A 147 -4.64 -22.84 28.98
N CYS A 148 -3.63 -23.70 29.01
CA CYS A 148 -3.82 -25.13 28.78
C CYS A 148 -4.53 -25.85 29.95
N CYS A 149 -4.45 -25.33 31.16
CA CYS A 149 -4.91 -25.94 32.42
C CYS A 149 -4.97 -24.86 33.50
N LYS A 150 -5.59 -25.14 34.65
CA LYS A 150 -5.57 -24.21 35.80
C LYS A 150 -4.15 -23.98 36.35
N ASN A 151 -3.26 -24.94 36.16
CA ASN A 151 -1.88 -24.90 36.63
C ASN A 151 -0.92 -24.11 35.72
N ASN A 152 -1.39 -23.51 34.61
CA ASN A 152 -0.56 -22.78 33.64
C ASN A 152 0.68 -23.59 33.21
N CYS A 153 0.44 -24.84 32.78
CA CYS A 153 1.46 -25.83 32.49
C CYS A 153 2.43 -25.41 31.36
N ILE A 154 2.06 -24.43 30.52
CA ILE A 154 2.84 -23.94 29.37
C ILE A 154 3.26 -22.49 29.61
N ASN A 155 4.53 -22.18 29.34
CA ASN A 155 5.07 -20.83 29.37
C ASN A 155 4.58 -20.02 28.16
N THR A 156 3.89 -18.90 28.36
CA THR A 156 3.31 -18.10 27.26
C THR A 156 4.35 -17.35 26.42
N ASP A 157 5.55 -17.09 26.96
CA ASP A 157 6.67 -16.45 26.25
C ASP A 157 7.55 -17.44 25.46
N LYS A 158 7.57 -18.70 25.91
CA LYS A 158 8.30 -19.81 25.27
C LYS A 158 7.45 -21.06 25.36
N PRO A 159 6.37 -21.14 24.57
CA PRO A 159 5.40 -22.20 24.70
C PRO A 159 5.98 -23.50 24.20
N ASN A 160 6.60 -24.22 25.12
CA ASN A 160 7.16 -25.53 24.95
C ASN A 160 6.78 -26.33 26.18
N GLY A 161 6.08 -27.43 25.98
CA GLY A 161 5.74 -28.34 27.07
C GLY A 161 4.58 -29.26 26.73
N ASN A 162 4.03 -29.88 27.78
CA ASN A 162 2.83 -30.68 27.74
C ASN A 162 1.88 -30.22 28.85
N CYS A 163 0.58 -30.34 28.63
CA CYS A 163 -0.39 -30.10 29.69
C CYS A 163 -0.44 -31.30 30.65
N SER A 164 -0.29 -31.07 31.96
CA SER A 164 -0.38 -32.14 32.97
C SER A 164 -1.77 -32.77 33.07
N GLU A 165 -2.81 -32.02 32.70
CA GLU A 165 -4.20 -32.49 32.64
C GLU A 165 -4.51 -33.20 31.32
N GLY A 166 -3.59 -33.18 30.35
CA GLY A 166 -3.77 -33.82 29.05
C GLY A 166 -4.56 -33.00 28.02
N ASN A 167 -4.77 -31.71 28.26
CA ASN A 167 -5.37 -30.78 27.30
C ASN A 167 -4.51 -30.60 26.04
N GLY A 168 -5.17 -30.25 24.94
CA GLY A 168 -4.46 -29.82 23.73
C GLY A 168 -3.63 -28.56 24.00
N VAL A 169 -2.42 -28.52 23.46
CA VAL A 169 -1.48 -27.39 23.61
C VAL A 169 -0.81 -27.05 22.29
N ILE A 170 -0.18 -25.89 22.22
CA ILE A 170 0.71 -25.52 21.11
C ILE A 170 2.15 -25.44 21.60
N ASN A 171 3.07 -25.87 20.76
CA ASN A 171 4.50 -25.71 20.95
C ASN A 171 5.11 -24.90 19.79
N LEU A 172 5.88 -23.86 20.11
CA LEU A 172 6.70 -23.17 19.11
C LEU A 172 7.95 -24.00 18.83
N ILE A 173 7.97 -24.69 17.69
CA ILE A 173 9.09 -25.56 17.30
C ILE A 173 10.33 -24.71 17.00
N ASN A 174 10.13 -23.60 16.32
CA ASN A 174 11.14 -22.61 16.00
C ASN A 174 10.46 -21.24 15.88
N GLU A 175 11.17 -20.27 15.30
CA GLU A 175 10.70 -18.89 15.12
C GLU A 175 9.49 -18.78 14.16
N GLU A 176 9.26 -19.75 13.27
CA GLU A 176 8.23 -19.66 12.21
C GLU A 176 7.16 -20.76 12.30
N ASN A 177 7.45 -21.87 12.97
CA ASN A 177 6.64 -23.08 12.95
C ASN A 177 6.01 -23.37 14.30
N ILE A 178 4.70 -23.65 14.27
CA ILE A 178 3.90 -23.97 15.45
C ILE A 178 3.40 -25.41 15.31
N LYS A 179 3.64 -26.24 16.32
CA LYS A 179 3.06 -27.58 16.41
C LYS A 179 1.89 -27.60 17.37
N TYR A 180 0.75 -28.11 16.93
CA TYR A 180 -0.33 -28.45 17.85
C TYR A 180 -0.13 -29.87 18.38
N ILE A 181 -0.26 -30.02 19.70
CA ILE A 181 -0.27 -31.31 20.38
C ILE A 181 -1.70 -31.54 20.84
N ASN A 182 -2.36 -32.54 20.26
CA ASN A 182 -3.74 -32.88 20.59
C ASN A 182 -3.89 -33.29 22.05
N CYS A 183 -5.10 -33.12 22.59
CA CYS A 183 -5.45 -33.67 23.89
C CYS A 183 -5.29 -35.19 23.93
N VAL A 184 -5.01 -35.72 25.12
CA VAL A 184 -4.94 -37.17 25.35
C VAL A 184 -6.35 -37.76 25.20
N GLU A 185 -6.46 -38.82 24.41
CA GLU A 185 -7.74 -39.48 24.13
C GLU A 185 -8.45 -39.91 25.42
N GLY A 186 -9.73 -39.54 25.53
CA GLY A 186 -10.58 -39.85 26.69
C GLY A 186 -10.31 -39.03 27.96
N LYS A 187 -9.39 -38.05 27.93
CA LYS A 187 -9.03 -37.28 29.13
C LYS A 187 -9.51 -35.83 29.12
N ASP A 188 -9.51 -35.14 27.98
CA ASP A 188 -9.84 -33.71 27.96
C ASP A 188 -10.17 -33.15 26.56
N THR A 189 -10.27 -31.82 26.45
CA THR A 189 -10.66 -31.07 25.26
C THR A 189 -9.47 -30.39 24.56
N ASN A 190 -9.60 -30.22 23.24
CA ASN A 190 -8.67 -29.39 22.47
C ASN A 190 -9.03 -27.91 22.67
N ASN A 191 -8.06 -27.10 23.13
CA ASN A 191 -8.22 -25.67 23.37
C ASN A 191 -7.81 -24.83 22.15
N ASN A 192 -8.39 -23.64 22.05
CA ASN A 192 -7.95 -22.61 21.11
C ASN A 192 -6.72 -21.91 21.71
N PHE A 193 -5.74 -21.58 20.87
CA PHE A 193 -4.61 -20.76 21.26
C PHE A 193 -4.42 -19.63 20.29
N VAL A 194 -4.25 -18.41 20.81
CA VAL A 194 -3.93 -17.22 20.03
C VAL A 194 -2.43 -16.98 20.12
N VAL A 195 -1.75 -16.99 18.98
CA VAL A 195 -0.30 -16.79 18.87
C VAL A 195 -0.04 -15.51 18.09
N HIS A 196 0.82 -14.67 18.64
CA HIS A 196 1.18 -13.39 18.05
C HIS A 196 2.63 -13.35 17.61
N ALA A 197 2.87 -12.63 16.52
CA ALA A 197 4.21 -12.40 16.02
C ALA A 197 4.98 -11.40 16.90
N GLU A 198 6.30 -11.41 16.85
CA GLU A 198 7.18 -10.50 17.59
C GLU A 198 6.97 -9.06 17.13
N ASN A 199 7.14 -8.86 15.82
CA ASN A 199 7.16 -7.55 15.20
C ASN A 199 5.77 -7.14 14.68
N LEU A 200 5.56 -5.84 14.68
CA LEU A 200 4.35 -5.19 14.20
C LEU A 200 4.54 -4.80 12.73
N PHE A 201 3.46 -4.82 11.96
CA PHE A 201 3.35 -4.13 10.69
C PHE A 201 3.16 -2.65 10.99
N LYS A 202 4.27 -1.90 10.99
CA LYS A 202 4.28 -0.45 11.22
C LYS A 202 4.10 0.27 9.89
N ILE A 203 3.13 1.16 9.80
CA ILE A 203 2.93 1.96 8.59
C ILE A 203 4.16 2.87 8.40
N PRO A 204 4.88 2.80 7.27
CA PRO A 204 6.07 3.61 7.13
C PRO A 204 5.69 5.09 6.91
N PRO A 205 6.36 6.03 7.57
CA PRO A 205 6.11 7.46 7.36
C PRO A 205 6.62 7.89 5.98
N ASN A 206 5.96 8.88 5.38
CA ASN A 206 6.39 9.51 4.11
C ASN A 206 6.48 8.55 2.91
N CYS A 207 5.61 7.54 2.84
CA CYS A 207 5.52 6.67 1.66
C CYS A 207 4.87 7.37 0.47
N PHE A 208 5.50 7.29 -0.70
CA PHE A 208 4.96 7.76 -1.98
C PHE A 208 4.18 6.68 -2.74
N ASN A 209 4.41 5.40 -2.42
CA ASN A 209 3.73 4.23 -3.01
C ASN A 209 2.88 3.52 -1.96
N TYR A 210 1.95 2.66 -2.40
CA TYR A 210 1.27 1.77 -1.47
C TYR A 210 2.28 0.81 -0.85
N SER A 211 2.20 0.63 0.45
CA SER A 211 3.03 -0.32 1.19
C SER A 211 2.24 -1.59 1.45
N LEU A 212 2.79 -2.75 1.06
CA LEU A 212 2.20 -4.06 1.29
C LEU A 212 3.00 -4.83 2.34
N PHE A 213 2.35 -5.17 3.45
CA PHE A 213 2.82 -6.16 4.40
C PHE A 213 2.04 -7.46 4.18
N TYR A 214 2.71 -8.60 4.21
CA TYR A 214 2.07 -9.87 3.93
C TYR A 214 2.77 -11.02 4.66
N PHE A 215 2.00 -11.99 5.13
CA PHE A 215 2.50 -13.27 5.62
C PHE A 215 1.53 -14.38 5.24
N GLU A 216 2.04 -15.61 5.16
CA GLU A 216 1.22 -16.80 4.90
C GLU A 216 1.53 -17.93 5.88
N VAL A 217 0.53 -18.75 6.15
CA VAL A 217 0.61 -19.92 7.02
C VAL A 217 0.08 -21.13 6.27
N LYS A 218 0.92 -22.14 6.13
CA LYS A 218 0.52 -23.45 5.64
C LYS A 218 -0.01 -24.27 6.80
N CYS A 219 -1.28 -24.66 6.72
CA CYS A 219 -1.94 -25.38 7.79
C CYS A 219 -1.72 -26.88 7.67
N LYS A 220 -1.51 -27.55 8.80
CA LYS A 220 -1.52 -29.01 8.91
C LYS A 220 -2.53 -29.45 9.97
N ILE A 221 -3.51 -30.24 9.56
CA ILE A 221 -4.56 -30.79 10.40
C ILE A 221 -4.00 -31.99 11.18
N GLU A 222 -3.86 -31.84 12.50
CA GLU A 222 -3.28 -32.87 13.36
C GLU A 222 -4.31 -33.92 13.81
N ARG A 223 -5.61 -33.62 13.65
CA ARG A 223 -6.70 -34.54 13.95
C ARG A 223 -7.85 -34.34 12.98
N ARG A 224 -8.28 -35.41 12.31
CA ARG A 224 -9.46 -35.42 11.44
C ARG A 224 -10.75 -35.58 12.25
N ASP A 225 -10.88 -34.88 13.36
CA ASP A 225 -12.19 -34.67 13.96
C ASP A 225 -12.85 -33.46 13.29
N SER A 226 -14.15 -33.25 13.49
CA SER A 226 -14.83 -32.09 12.91
C SER A 226 -14.51 -30.79 13.65
N LEU A 227 -13.54 -30.74 14.58
CA LEU A 227 -13.32 -29.63 15.51
C LEU A 227 -12.06 -28.80 15.24
N TYR A 228 -11.28 -29.09 14.20
CA TYR A 228 -10.14 -28.27 13.83
C TYR A 228 -10.54 -26.83 13.45
N TRP A 229 -9.67 -25.87 13.79
CA TRP A 229 -9.93 -24.44 13.68
C TRP A 229 -8.63 -23.71 13.37
N ILE A 230 -8.67 -22.84 12.36
CA ILE A 230 -7.63 -21.87 12.08
C ILE A 230 -8.25 -20.50 11.81
N ASP A 231 -7.74 -19.51 12.53
CA ASP A 231 -7.91 -18.10 12.17
C ASP A 231 -6.56 -17.50 11.80
N ILE A 232 -6.55 -16.62 10.81
CA ILE A 232 -5.40 -15.78 10.47
C ILE A 232 -5.85 -14.32 10.44
N GLY A 233 -5.03 -13.43 10.95
CA GLY A 233 -5.42 -12.03 10.99
C GLY A 233 -4.36 -11.06 11.49
N LEU A 234 -4.85 -9.85 11.69
CA LEU A 234 -4.13 -8.71 12.22
C LEU A 234 -4.89 -8.13 13.41
N ALA A 235 -4.17 -7.79 14.47
CA ALA A 235 -4.74 -7.17 15.66
C ALA A 235 -4.04 -5.86 16.00
N ASN A 236 -4.76 -4.93 16.62
CA ASN A 236 -4.18 -3.78 17.29
C ASN A 236 -4.69 -3.73 18.74
N ASN A 237 -4.45 -2.64 19.46
CA ASN A 237 -4.77 -2.51 20.89
C ASN A 237 -6.22 -2.81 21.27
N SER A 238 -7.18 -2.65 20.36
CA SER A 238 -8.60 -2.82 20.68
C SER A 238 -9.39 -3.63 19.66
N LYS A 239 -8.82 -3.90 18.48
CA LYS A 239 -9.53 -4.50 17.35
C LYS A 239 -8.74 -5.65 16.77
N SER A 240 -9.48 -6.61 16.22
CA SER A 240 -8.93 -7.77 15.51
C SER A 240 -9.66 -7.95 14.19
N PHE A 241 -8.90 -8.14 13.13
CA PHE A 241 -9.39 -8.40 11.79
C PHE A 241 -8.93 -9.80 11.43
N ARG A 242 -9.85 -10.71 11.13
CA ARG A 242 -9.47 -12.11 10.92
C ARG A 242 -10.33 -12.80 9.90
N PHE A 243 -9.71 -13.78 9.26
CA PHE A 243 -10.39 -14.80 8.51
C PHE A 243 -10.51 -16.07 9.35
N ILE A 244 -11.73 -16.58 9.51
CA ILE A 244 -12.08 -17.80 10.23
C ILE A 244 -12.35 -18.90 9.18
N ALA A 245 -11.36 -19.74 8.91
CA ALA A 245 -11.43 -20.70 7.80
C ALA A 245 -12.56 -21.72 7.99
N ARG A 246 -12.74 -22.23 9.22
CA ARG A 246 -13.78 -23.20 9.55
C ARG A 246 -15.19 -22.73 9.13
N ASN A 247 -15.49 -21.46 9.40
CA ASN A 247 -16.82 -20.92 9.17
C ASN A 247 -16.93 -20.19 7.84
N SER A 248 -15.82 -20.02 7.11
CA SER A 248 -15.76 -19.21 5.89
C SER A 248 -16.17 -17.76 6.14
N ILE A 249 -15.73 -17.19 7.27
CA ILE A 249 -16.15 -15.86 7.73
C ILE A 249 -14.94 -14.94 7.79
N ILE A 250 -15.10 -13.73 7.28
CA ILE A 250 -14.19 -12.61 7.56
C ILE A 250 -14.83 -11.74 8.64
N VAL A 251 -14.08 -11.36 9.66
CA VAL A 251 -14.53 -10.50 10.77
C VAL A 251 -13.81 -9.17 10.71
N ASN A 252 -14.57 -8.07 10.71
CA ASN A 252 -14.03 -6.70 10.70
C ASN A 252 -13.84 -6.10 12.12
N GLU A 253 -13.49 -4.82 12.20
CA GLU A 253 -13.24 -4.14 13.49
C GLU A 253 -14.45 -4.07 14.43
N LYS A 254 -15.66 -4.20 13.90
CA LYS A 254 -16.92 -4.15 14.66
C LYS A 254 -17.42 -5.54 15.06
N ALA A 255 -16.62 -6.58 14.81
CA ALA A 255 -17.04 -7.97 14.91
C ALA A 255 -18.21 -8.33 13.98
N GLU A 256 -18.39 -7.60 12.87
CA GLU A 256 -19.37 -7.98 11.84
C GLU A 256 -18.82 -9.17 11.05
N GLU A 257 -19.68 -10.17 10.83
CA GLU A 257 -19.32 -11.42 10.15
C GLU A 257 -19.71 -11.38 8.67
N LEU A 258 -18.71 -11.50 7.80
CA LEU A 258 -18.84 -11.45 6.36
C LEU A 258 -18.61 -12.84 5.79
N LYS A 259 -19.70 -13.51 5.39
CA LYS A 259 -19.64 -14.90 4.92
C LYS A 259 -19.19 -15.01 3.46
N LEU A 260 -18.27 -15.93 3.18
CA LEU A 260 -17.84 -16.29 1.83
C LEU A 260 -18.80 -17.33 1.23
N SER A 261 -19.25 -17.13 -0.01
CA SER A 261 -20.31 -17.92 -0.64
C SER A 261 -19.88 -19.29 -1.20
N SER A 262 -18.58 -19.60 -1.24
CA SER A 262 -18.06 -20.82 -1.90
C SER A 262 -16.70 -21.30 -1.36
N PHE A 263 -16.46 -21.10 -0.06
CA PHE A 263 -15.19 -21.47 0.55
C PHE A 263 -15.19 -22.92 1.06
N SER A 264 -14.07 -23.60 0.84
CA SER A 264 -13.73 -24.87 1.46
C SER A 264 -12.24 -24.86 1.74
N TRP A 265 -11.80 -25.64 2.72
CA TRP A 265 -10.38 -25.78 2.98
C TRP A 265 -9.99 -27.17 3.43
N ASN A 266 -8.74 -27.52 3.15
CA ASN A 266 -8.18 -28.85 3.31
C ASN A 266 -6.88 -28.81 4.11
N ASP A 267 -6.42 -30.00 4.48
CA ASP A 267 -5.07 -30.19 5.00
C ASP A 267 -4.02 -29.68 3.99
N ASN A 268 -3.00 -28.98 4.48
CA ASN A 268 -1.93 -28.34 3.70
C ASN A 268 -2.34 -27.10 2.88
N ASP A 269 -3.57 -26.59 3.02
CA ASP A 269 -3.90 -25.28 2.47
C ASP A 269 -3.05 -24.17 3.08
N VAL A 270 -2.73 -23.18 2.25
CA VAL A 270 -1.94 -22.01 2.64
C VAL A 270 -2.84 -20.79 2.70
N PHE A 271 -2.93 -20.18 3.88
CA PHE A 271 -3.68 -18.96 4.08
C PHE A 271 -2.73 -17.78 4.23
N GLY A 272 -3.02 -16.67 3.55
CA GLY A 272 -2.25 -15.45 3.73
C GLY A 272 -3.10 -14.28 4.15
N CYS A 273 -2.47 -13.34 4.82
CA CYS A 273 -3.08 -12.09 5.28
C CYS A 273 -2.17 -10.93 4.90
N GLY A 274 -2.74 -10.00 4.13
CA GLY A 274 -2.05 -8.80 3.67
C GLY A 274 -2.67 -7.53 4.22
N LEU A 275 -1.81 -6.57 4.56
CA LEU A 275 -2.18 -5.19 4.87
C LEU A 275 -1.61 -4.30 3.78
N VAL A 276 -2.46 -3.48 3.18
CA VAL A 276 -2.06 -2.47 2.22
C VAL A 276 -2.30 -1.09 2.83
N CYS A 277 -1.25 -0.29 2.89
CA CYS A 277 -1.29 1.08 3.39
C CYS A 277 -1.10 2.04 2.22
N PRO A 278 -1.99 3.04 2.04
CA PRO A 278 -1.83 4.04 1.01
C PRO A 278 -0.63 4.96 1.28
N PRO A 279 -0.10 5.63 0.24
CA PRO A 279 0.83 6.74 0.38
C PRO A 279 0.33 7.79 1.38
N THR A 280 1.24 8.43 2.12
CA THR A 280 0.86 9.44 3.12
C THR A 280 0.32 10.74 2.51
N ILE A 281 0.53 10.94 1.21
CA ILE A 281 0.11 12.13 0.47
C ILE A 281 -1.34 12.05 -0.05
N ILE A 282 -1.94 10.85 -0.06
CA ILE A 282 -3.33 10.66 -0.50
C ILE A 282 -4.24 10.38 0.68
N ASN A 283 -5.46 10.91 0.63
CA ASN A 283 -6.47 10.71 1.66
C ASN A 283 -7.25 9.41 1.41
N GLU A 284 -6.55 8.28 1.42
CA GLU A 284 -7.14 6.95 1.32
C GLU A 284 -6.96 6.17 2.63
N PHE A 285 -7.75 5.11 2.80
CA PHE A 285 -7.69 4.26 3.98
C PHE A 285 -6.91 2.98 3.71
N PRO A 286 -6.17 2.45 4.71
CA PRO A 286 -5.56 1.13 4.59
C PRO A 286 -6.63 0.04 4.45
N TYR A 287 -6.23 -1.11 3.92
CA TYR A 287 -7.12 -2.26 3.82
C TYR A 287 -6.42 -3.58 4.10
N ILE A 288 -7.20 -4.57 4.54
CA ILE A 288 -6.75 -5.94 4.77
C ILE A 288 -7.36 -6.85 3.72
N PHE A 289 -6.58 -7.77 3.18
CA PHE A 289 -7.08 -8.83 2.31
C PHE A 289 -6.58 -10.20 2.79
N PHE A 290 -7.32 -11.23 2.42
CA PHE A 290 -6.99 -12.60 2.73
C PHE A 290 -6.80 -13.40 1.46
N THR A 291 -5.98 -14.44 1.54
CA THR A 291 -5.69 -15.31 0.41
C THR A 291 -5.75 -16.77 0.85
N GLN A 292 -6.05 -17.66 -0.09
CA GLN A 292 -5.94 -19.11 0.04
C GLN A 292 -5.21 -19.63 -1.20
N ASN A 293 -4.15 -20.41 -1.00
CA ASN A 293 -3.37 -21.06 -2.06
C ASN A 293 -2.97 -20.08 -3.18
N GLY A 294 -2.47 -18.90 -2.79
CA GLY A 294 -2.02 -17.86 -3.71
C GLY A 294 -3.11 -17.08 -4.44
N LYS A 295 -4.39 -17.22 -4.04
CA LYS A 295 -5.51 -16.45 -4.60
C LYS A 295 -6.22 -15.66 -3.52
N GLN A 296 -6.59 -14.41 -3.81
CA GLN A 296 -7.40 -13.61 -2.91
C GLN A 296 -8.79 -14.24 -2.71
N ILE A 297 -9.25 -14.26 -1.46
CA ILE A 297 -10.59 -14.75 -1.09
C ILE A 297 -11.43 -13.58 -0.57
N GLY A 298 -12.68 -13.50 -1.01
CA GLY A 298 -13.58 -12.41 -0.66
C GLY A 298 -13.11 -11.04 -1.15
N LYS A 299 -13.79 -9.99 -0.66
CA LYS A 299 -13.38 -8.59 -0.84
C LYS A 299 -12.38 -8.18 0.24
N ALA A 300 -11.67 -7.09 0.03
CA ALA A 300 -10.81 -6.52 1.06
C ALA A 300 -11.66 -5.83 2.16
N LEU A 301 -11.11 -5.74 3.37
CA LEU A 301 -11.67 -4.97 4.48
C LEU A 301 -11.07 -3.58 4.49
N LEU A 302 -11.87 -2.55 4.21
CA LEU A 302 -11.44 -1.16 4.33
C LEU A 302 -11.35 -0.75 5.80
N LEU A 303 -10.21 -0.23 6.24
CA LEU A 303 -9.97 0.15 7.62
C LEU A 303 -10.29 1.64 7.81
N LYS A 304 -11.45 1.94 8.40
CA LYS A 304 -11.91 3.33 8.57
C LYS A 304 -11.07 4.14 9.56
N ASP A 305 -10.35 3.46 10.43
CA ASP A 305 -9.44 4.07 11.39
C ASP A 305 -7.99 3.85 10.94
N ASN A 306 -7.19 4.91 10.98
CA ASN A 306 -5.77 4.86 10.65
C ASN A 306 -4.95 4.52 11.90
N TYR A 307 -4.74 3.23 12.14
CA TYR A 307 -3.88 2.77 13.24
C TYR A 307 -2.41 2.78 12.80
N GLU A 308 -1.53 3.21 13.70
CA GLU A 308 -0.08 3.26 13.43
C GLU A 308 0.53 1.89 13.13
N TYR A 309 -0.08 0.83 13.64
CA TYR A 309 0.42 -0.52 13.48
C TYR A 309 -0.66 -1.60 13.59
N TYR A 310 -0.30 -2.76 13.06
CA TYR A 310 -1.07 -3.99 13.16
C TYR A 310 -0.15 -5.16 13.50
N LYS A 311 -0.63 -6.11 14.29
CA LYS A 311 0.14 -7.25 14.78
C LYS A 311 -0.37 -8.54 14.15
N PRO A 312 0.47 -9.26 13.39
CA PRO A 312 0.14 -10.59 12.90
C PRO A 312 -0.18 -11.55 14.03
N TYR A 313 -1.23 -12.33 13.83
CA TYR A 313 -1.60 -13.39 14.76
C TYR A 313 -2.35 -14.53 14.06
N VAL A 314 -2.35 -15.68 14.72
CA VAL A 314 -3.16 -16.84 14.34
C VAL A 314 -3.92 -17.38 15.55
N VAL A 315 -5.05 -18.04 15.30
CA VAL A 315 -5.77 -18.83 16.31
C VAL A 315 -5.81 -20.28 15.87
N LEU A 316 -5.37 -21.20 16.71
CA LEU A 316 -5.19 -22.60 16.36
C LEU A 316 -5.95 -23.53 17.30
N ARG A 317 -6.61 -24.54 16.72
CA ARG A 317 -7.17 -25.71 17.41
C ARG A 317 -6.99 -26.94 16.53
N CYS A 318 -6.32 -27.97 17.04
CA CYS A 318 -6.02 -29.20 16.28
C CYS A 318 -5.23 -28.96 14.97
N CYS A 319 -4.54 -27.82 14.85
CA CYS A 319 -3.85 -27.39 13.63
C CYS A 319 -2.44 -26.92 13.97
N SER A 320 -1.44 -27.53 13.34
CA SER A 320 -0.08 -27.01 13.25
C SER A 320 0.02 -26.04 12.08
N VAL A 321 0.99 -25.12 12.12
CA VAL A 321 1.27 -24.22 11.00
C VAL A 321 2.76 -24.10 10.71
N GLU A 322 3.10 -24.05 9.43
CA GLU A 322 4.38 -23.57 8.92
C GLU A 322 4.17 -22.15 8.39
N THR A 323 4.98 -21.18 8.84
CA THR A 323 4.74 -19.77 8.50
C THR A 323 5.84 -19.21 7.62
N ASN A 324 5.45 -18.42 6.64
CA ASN A 324 6.36 -17.60 5.86
C ASN A 324 6.02 -16.12 6.11
N PHE A 325 6.92 -15.41 6.80
CA PHE A 325 6.82 -13.96 7.03
C PHE A 325 7.48 -13.13 5.92
N GLY A 326 8.03 -13.77 4.88
CA GLY A 326 8.73 -13.10 3.80
C GLY A 326 10.19 -12.74 4.11
N THR A 327 10.80 -13.36 5.12
CA THR A 327 12.19 -13.11 5.55
C THR A 327 13.22 -13.51 4.46
N ASN A 328 12.89 -14.47 3.59
CA ASN A 328 13.76 -14.91 2.48
C ASN A 328 12.91 -15.37 1.29
N LEU A 329 12.48 -14.41 0.46
CA LEU A 329 11.62 -14.69 -0.69
C LEU A 329 12.34 -15.42 -1.84
N GLU A 330 13.68 -15.41 -1.89
CA GLU A 330 14.43 -16.16 -2.91
C GLU A 330 14.37 -17.66 -2.67
N ARG A 331 14.50 -18.08 -1.40
CA ARG A 331 14.50 -19.51 -1.02
C ARG A 331 13.12 -20.02 -0.65
N ASN A 332 12.28 -19.15 -0.10
CA ASN A 332 10.93 -19.48 0.34
C ASN A 332 9.97 -18.38 -0.16
N PRO A 333 9.68 -18.35 -1.47
CA PRO A 333 8.74 -17.38 -2.03
C PRO A 333 7.35 -17.62 -1.46
N PHE A 334 6.55 -16.56 -1.37
CA PHE A 334 5.12 -16.70 -1.10
C PHE A 334 4.44 -17.48 -2.22
N ILE A 335 3.40 -18.24 -1.87
CA ILE A 335 2.51 -18.83 -2.89
C ILE A 335 1.71 -17.71 -3.57
N TYR A 336 1.34 -16.67 -2.81
CA TYR A 336 0.74 -15.47 -3.36
C TYR A 336 1.77 -14.59 -4.07
N ASP A 337 1.55 -14.31 -5.35
CA ASP A 337 2.41 -13.44 -6.14
C ASP A 337 2.16 -11.96 -5.80
N ILE A 338 2.85 -11.48 -4.77
CA ILE A 338 2.78 -10.09 -4.29
C ILE A 338 3.16 -9.07 -5.37
N SER A 339 3.96 -9.44 -6.38
CA SER A 339 4.34 -8.53 -7.48
C SER A 339 3.16 -8.22 -8.41
N LYS A 340 2.15 -9.09 -8.40
CA LYS A 340 0.89 -8.93 -9.15
C LYS A 340 -0.22 -8.32 -8.31
N HIS A 341 0.04 -7.95 -7.05
CA HIS A 341 -0.98 -7.29 -6.22
C HIS A 341 -1.28 -5.91 -6.79
N PHE A 342 -2.57 -5.62 -6.97
CA PHE A 342 -3.07 -4.31 -7.38
C PHE A 342 -3.98 -3.74 -6.30
N VAL A 343 -4.03 -2.41 -6.23
CA VAL A 343 -4.91 -1.70 -5.30
C VAL A 343 -6.36 -2.15 -5.50
N CYS A 344 -6.95 -2.71 -4.45
CA CYS A 344 -8.32 -3.21 -4.48
C CYS A 344 -9.31 -2.09 -4.79
N LYS A 345 -10.35 -2.40 -5.57
CA LYS A 345 -11.45 -1.46 -5.90
C LYS A 345 -12.75 -1.80 -5.20
N GLU A 346 -12.84 -2.99 -4.62
CA GLU A 346 -14.02 -3.50 -3.95
C GLU A 346 -13.68 -3.86 -2.52
N PHE A 347 -14.50 -3.36 -1.61
CA PHE A 347 -14.38 -3.56 -0.18
C PHE A 347 -15.71 -4.04 0.40
N TYR A 348 -15.65 -4.68 1.57
CA TYR A 348 -16.83 -4.94 2.39
C TYR A 348 -17.32 -3.70 3.15
#